data_AF-A0A4R2N394-F1
#
_entry.id   AF-A0A4R2N394-F1
#
_cell.length_a   1.000
_cell.length_b   1.000
_cell.length_c   1.000
_cell.angle_alpha   90.00
_cell.angle_beta   90.00
_cell.angle_gamma   90.00
#
_symmetry.space_group_name_H-M   'P 1'
#
loop_
_entity.id
_entity.type
_entity.pdbx_description
1 polymer ?
#
loop_
_entity_poly.entity_id
_entity_poly.type
_entity_poly.pdbx_seq_one_letter_code
_entity_poly.pdbx_strand_id
1 'polypeptide(L)'
;MRLISEDMYRELAKNADINNVLKQLFSHLDTETDYKILFEQVHQARAAFMDYQLNMIQRVRTSELQNLPIFMIKDKSSSSGGAFLRWRSMNHTGTGETVWQPLLTDKNMSEQLRDQLVAVEKDRILVNMQVSIFNYILRQLLECASKIEKVEKAQ
;
A
#
# COMPACT_ATOMS: atom_id res chain seq x y z
N MET A 1 -18.51 -3.31 -7.55
CA MET A 1 -17.49 -4.21 -6.98
C MET A 1 -16.55 -3.38 -6.13
N ARG A 2 -16.39 -3.66 -4.82
CA ARG A 2 -15.25 -3.14 -4.04
C ARG A 2 -14.14 -4.19 -4.12
N LEU A 3 -12.90 -3.78 -4.41
CA LEU A 3 -11.78 -4.73 -4.39
C LEU A 3 -11.47 -5.17 -2.97
N ILE A 4 -11.78 -4.32 -2.01
CA ILE A 4 -11.61 -4.57 -0.59
C ILE A 4 -12.97 -4.57 0.10
N SER A 5 -13.42 -5.74 0.55
CA SER A 5 -14.56 -5.79 1.48
C SER A 5 -14.10 -5.41 2.88
N GLU A 6 -15.04 -5.00 3.74
CA GLU A 6 -14.71 -4.74 5.15
C GLU A 6 -14.14 -5.97 5.84
N ASP A 7 -14.61 -7.16 5.49
CA ASP A 7 -14.12 -8.42 6.07
C ASP A 7 -12.69 -8.72 5.62
N MET A 8 -12.36 -8.44 4.36
CA MET A 8 -10.97 -8.53 3.89
C MET A 8 -10.06 -7.54 4.63
N TYR A 9 -10.55 -6.33 4.92
CA TYR A 9 -9.79 -5.36 5.73
C TYR A 9 -9.61 -5.81 7.18
N ARG A 10 -10.65 -6.40 7.78
CA ARG A 10 -10.58 -6.98 9.13
C ARG A 10 -9.58 -8.13 9.20
N GLU A 11 -9.62 -9.04 8.23
CA GLU A 11 -8.67 -10.15 8.14
C GLU A 11 -7.25 -9.64 7.90
N LEU A 12 -7.06 -8.66 7.01
CA LEU A 12 -5.77 -8.03 6.76
C LEU A 12 -5.20 -7.38 8.03
N ALA A 13 -6.02 -6.61 8.75
CA ALA A 13 -5.60 -5.96 9.99
C ALA A 13 -5.24 -6.96 11.10
N LYS A 14 -5.97 -8.09 11.16
CA LYS A 14 -5.69 -9.20 12.09
C LYS A 14 -4.39 -9.92 11.72
N ASN A 15 -4.20 -10.27 10.46
CA ASN A 15 -3.03 -11.00 9.97
C ASN A 15 -1.76 -10.15 10.05
N ALA A 16 -1.89 -8.83 9.90
CA ALA A 16 -0.80 -7.87 10.02
C ALA A 16 -0.52 -7.42 11.47
N ASP A 17 -1.27 -7.93 12.46
CA ASP A 17 -1.17 -7.58 13.87
C ASP A 17 -1.12 -6.05 14.15
N ILE A 18 -1.93 -5.28 13.41
CA ILE A 18 -1.87 -3.81 13.40
C ILE A 18 -2.10 -3.20 14.78
N ASN A 19 -3.00 -3.79 15.55
CA ASN A 19 -3.33 -3.28 16.88
C ASN A 19 -2.13 -3.36 17.82
N ASN A 20 -1.39 -4.45 17.79
CA ASN A 20 -0.19 -4.63 18.60
C ASN A 20 0.94 -3.72 18.11
N VAL A 21 1.15 -3.64 16.79
CA VAL A 21 2.14 -2.74 16.19
C VAL A 21 1.91 -1.29 16.61
N LEU A 22 0.67 -0.80 16.50
CA LEU A 22 0.33 0.56 16.91
C LEU A 22 0.51 0.77 18.42
N LYS A 23 0.12 -0.22 19.24
CA LYS A 23 0.30 -0.15 20.69
C LYS A 23 1.79 -0.06 21.08
N GLN A 24 2.65 -0.86 20.45
CA GLN A 24 4.08 -0.84 20.71
C GLN A 24 4.75 0.44 20.18
N LEU A 25 4.33 0.93 19.01
CA LEU A 25 4.83 2.17 18.41
C LEU A 25 4.68 3.39 19.33
N PHE A 26 3.61 3.45 20.12
CA PHE A 26 3.36 4.52 21.09
C PHE A 26 3.66 4.13 22.53
N SER A 27 4.39 3.04 22.75
CA SER A 27 4.90 2.64 24.07
C SER A 27 6.32 3.15 24.32
N HIS A 28 6.81 2.98 25.55
CA HIS A 28 8.19 3.29 25.88
C HIS A 28 9.14 2.27 25.21
N LEU A 29 10.15 2.79 24.51
CA LEU A 29 11.26 2.05 23.91
C LEU A 29 12.55 2.65 24.50
N ASP A 30 13.45 1.80 24.99
CA ASP A 30 14.64 2.25 25.73
C ASP A 30 15.93 1.93 24.97
N THR A 31 16.03 0.68 24.49
CA THR A 31 17.26 0.15 23.89
C THR A 31 17.22 0.13 22.37
N GLU A 32 18.38 0.11 21.71
CA GLU A 32 18.45 -0.10 20.24
C GLU A 32 17.65 -1.35 19.80
N THR A 33 17.65 -2.38 20.64
CA THR A 33 16.98 -3.65 20.37
C THR A 33 15.46 -3.50 20.32
N ASP A 34 14.87 -2.65 21.18
CA ASP A 34 13.42 -2.39 21.18
C ASP A 34 12.97 -1.82 19.84
N TYR A 35 13.73 -0.86 19.30
CA TYR A 35 13.45 -0.26 17.99
C TYR A 35 13.58 -1.28 16.85
N LYS A 36 14.58 -2.17 16.90
CA LYS A 36 14.77 -3.23 15.89
C LYS A 36 13.64 -4.27 15.92
N ILE A 37 13.19 -4.68 17.10
CA ILE A 37 12.05 -5.61 17.25
C ILE A 37 10.79 -4.99 16.65
N LEU A 38 10.48 -3.75 17.02
CA LEU A 38 9.32 -3.05 16.47
C LEU A 38 9.44 -2.83 14.96
N PHE A 39 10.65 -2.55 14.45
CA PHE A 39 10.90 -2.46 13.01
C PHE A 39 10.48 -3.73 12.29
N GLU A 40 10.88 -4.90 12.79
CA GLU A 40 10.52 -6.19 12.18
C GLU A 40 9.00 -6.43 12.21
N GLN A 41 8.32 -6.08 13.31
CA GLN A 41 6.86 -6.21 13.38
C GLN A 41 6.15 -5.29 12.36
N VAL A 42 6.56 -4.02 12.27
CA VAL A 42 6.04 -3.07 11.27
C VAL A 42 6.36 -3.57 9.85
N HIS A 43 7.52 -4.19 9.66
CA HIS A 43 7.95 -4.73 8.37
C HIS A 43 7.05 -5.89 7.93
N GLN A 44 6.74 -6.81 8.84
CA GLN A 44 5.81 -7.92 8.63
C GLN A 44 4.39 -7.43 8.36
N ALA A 45 3.91 -6.47 9.16
CA ALA A 45 2.62 -5.84 8.94
C ALA A 45 2.51 -5.23 7.53
N ARG A 46 3.55 -4.50 7.10
CA ARG A 46 3.64 -3.94 5.75
C ARG A 46 3.63 -5.02 4.67
N ALA A 47 4.31 -6.15 4.88
CA ALA A 47 4.36 -7.25 3.93
C ALA A 47 2.96 -7.81 3.63
N ALA A 48 2.11 -7.97 4.66
CA ALA A 48 0.73 -8.40 4.48
C ALA A 48 -0.07 -7.44 3.57
N PHE A 49 0.11 -6.13 3.71
CA PHE A 49 -0.50 -5.14 2.81
C PHE A 49 0.09 -5.20 1.40
N MET A 50 1.37 -5.50 1.26
CA MET A 50 2.02 -5.68 -0.04
C MET A 50 1.55 -6.93 -0.79
N ASP A 51 1.22 -8.01 -0.08
CA ASP A 51 0.59 -9.21 -0.66
C ASP A 51 -0.85 -8.92 -1.06
N TYR A 52 -1.55 -8.13 -0.25
CA TYR A 52 -2.88 -7.65 -0.57
C TYR A 52 -2.93 -6.85 -1.88
N GLN A 53 -1.94 -5.99 -2.12
CA GLN A 53 -1.80 -5.28 -3.41
C GLN A 53 -1.70 -6.24 -4.61
N LEU A 54 -1.05 -7.40 -4.46
CA LEU A 54 -0.97 -8.40 -5.53
C LEU A 54 -2.35 -8.99 -5.83
N ASN A 55 -3.13 -9.29 -4.78
CA ASN A 55 -4.51 -9.75 -4.93
C ASN A 55 -5.40 -8.71 -5.61
N MET A 56 -5.23 -7.42 -5.30
CA MET A 56 -5.95 -6.35 -6.00
C MET A 56 -5.64 -6.33 -7.50
N ILE A 57 -4.37 -6.44 -7.88
CA ILE A 57 -3.98 -6.51 -9.30
C ILE A 57 -4.67 -7.69 -10.00
N GLN A 58 -4.68 -8.87 -9.37
CA GLN A 58 -5.34 -10.04 -9.95
C GLN A 58 -6.84 -9.84 -10.08
N ARG A 59 -7.50 -9.27 -9.07
CA ARG A 59 -8.94 -8.97 -9.13
C ARG A 59 -9.30 -7.98 -10.23
N VAL A 60 -8.47 -6.96 -10.47
CA VAL A 60 -8.65 -6.05 -11.61
C VAL A 60 -8.54 -6.83 -12.92
N ARG A 61 -7.52 -7.69 -13.05
CA ARG A 61 -7.29 -8.52 -14.25
C ARG A 61 -8.39 -9.53 -14.53
N THR A 62 -9.10 -10.03 -13.53
CA THR A 62 -10.20 -11.00 -13.72
C THR A 62 -11.57 -10.35 -13.79
N SER A 63 -11.66 -9.03 -13.63
CA SER A 63 -12.91 -8.25 -13.72
C SER A 63 -13.16 -7.70 -15.12
N GLU A 64 -14.32 -7.08 -15.34
CA GLU A 64 -14.66 -6.40 -16.60
C GLU A 64 -13.70 -5.25 -16.94
N LEU A 65 -12.97 -4.72 -15.95
CA LEU A 65 -11.96 -3.68 -16.14
C LEU A 65 -10.78 -4.14 -17.01
N GLN A 66 -10.57 -5.45 -17.19
CA GLN A 66 -9.54 -5.98 -18.10
C GLN A 66 -9.78 -5.55 -19.56
N ASN A 67 -11.01 -5.20 -19.92
CA ASN A 67 -11.38 -4.77 -21.27
C ASN A 67 -11.03 -3.30 -21.56
N LEU A 68 -10.58 -2.55 -20.55
CA LEU A 68 -10.16 -1.17 -20.71
C LEU A 68 -8.71 -1.09 -21.24
N PRO A 69 -8.34 -0.02 -21.97
CA PRO A 69 -6.98 0.17 -22.49
C PRO A 69 -5.98 0.60 -21.40
N ILE A 70 -6.23 0.22 -20.15
CA ILE A 70 -5.40 0.50 -18.98
C ILE A 70 -5.24 -0.77 -18.14
N PHE A 71 -4.12 -0.87 -17.42
CA PHE A 71 -3.86 -1.98 -16.52
C PHE A 71 -3.16 -1.49 -15.25
N MET A 72 -3.35 -2.24 -14.17
CA MET A 72 -2.72 -1.94 -12.88
C MET A 72 -1.41 -2.71 -12.73
N ILE A 73 -0.37 -2.01 -12.28
CA ILE A 73 0.92 -2.60 -11.94
C ILE A 73 1.37 -2.21 -10.54
N LYS A 74 2.28 -3.02 -9.99
CA LYS A 74 3.08 -2.70 -8.82
C LYS A 74 4.38 -2.07 -9.29
N ASP A 75 4.47 -0.75 -9.21
CA ASP A 75 5.64 0.03 -9.62
C ASP A 75 6.64 0.09 -8.45
N LYS A 76 7.87 -0.39 -8.67
CA LYS A 76 8.94 -0.32 -7.67
C LYS A 76 9.45 1.12 -7.65
N SER A 77 9.13 1.91 -6.62
CA SER A 77 9.79 3.21 -6.46
C SER A 77 11.26 2.96 -6.07
N SER A 78 12.16 3.34 -6.97
CA SER A 78 13.61 3.25 -6.77
C SER A 78 14.05 4.31 -5.75
N SER A 79 14.09 3.92 -4.47
CA SER A 79 14.92 4.47 -3.38
C SER A 79 14.34 4.20 -1.99
N SER A 80 13.01 4.01 -1.87
CA SER A 80 12.34 3.86 -0.56
C SER A 80 11.90 2.43 -0.21
N GLY A 81 12.06 1.47 -1.13
CA GLY A 81 11.54 0.10 -0.99
C GLY A 81 10.02 -0.01 -1.06
N GLY A 82 9.30 1.11 -1.15
CA GLY A 82 7.86 1.15 -1.34
C GLY A 82 7.46 0.77 -2.77
N ALA A 83 6.67 -0.28 -2.89
CA ALA A 83 6.03 -0.67 -4.13
C ALA A 83 4.60 -0.12 -4.16
N PHE A 84 4.26 0.67 -5.17
CA PHE A 84 2.99 1.37 -5.27
C PHE A 84 2.15 0.84 -6.42
N LEU A 85 0.83 0.75 -6.21
CA LEU A 85 -0.10 0.46 -7.28
C LEU A 85 -0.27 1.68 -8.18
N ARG A 86 -0.07 1.50 -9.48
CA ARG A 86 -0.29 2.54 -10.50
C ARG A 86 -1.05 2.00 -11.69
N TRP A 87 -1.91 2.84 -12.26
CA TRP A 87 -2.48 2.64 -13.58
C TRP A 87 -1.45 2.97 -14.66
N ARG A 88 -1.41 2.15 -15.70
CA ARG A 88 -0.63 2.36 -16.92
C ARG A 88 -1.53 2.21 -18.13
N SER A 89 -1.25 2.98 -19.17
CA SER A 89 -1.89 2.80 -20.47
C SER A 89 -1.25 1.65 -21.23
N MET A 90 -2.07 0.91 -21.99
CA MET A 90 -1.58 -0.08 -22.96
C MET A 90 -0.97 0.57 -24.20
N ASN A 91 -1.42 1.78 -24.53
CA ASN A 91 -1.19 2.40 -25.84
C ASN A 91 -0.18 3.56 -25.79
N HIS A 92 0.20 4.03 -24.60
CA HIS A 92 1.10 5.18 -24.43
C HIS A 92 1.81 5.14 -23.06
N THR A 93 2.82 5.99 -22.89
CA THR A 93 3.66 6.05 -21.67
C THR A 93 3.01 6.71 -20.46
N GLY A 94 1.76 7.15 -20.58
CA GLY A 94 0.99 7.80 -19.51
C GLY A 94 0.77 6.91 -18.29
N THR A 95 0.60 7.53 -17.11
CA THR A 95 0.48 6.82 -15.83
C THR A 95 -0.48 7.51 -14.89
N GLY A 96 -1.07 6.76 -13.95
CA GLY A 96 -1.88 7.33 -12.87
C GLY A 96 -3.15 8.01 -13.38
N GLU A 97 -3.46 9.21 -12.89
CA GLU A 97 -4.69 9.94 -13.20
C GLU A 97 -4.90 10.18 -14.69
N THR A 98 -3.81 10.48 -15.42
CA THR A 98 -3.88 10.85 -16.84
C THR A 98 -4.40 9.72 -17.74
N VAL A 99 -4.41 8.46 -17.26
CA VAL A 99 -4.83 7.31 -18.05
C VAL A 99 -6.25 6.82 -17.71
N TRP A 100 -6.70 6.95 -16.46
CA TRP A 100 -8.03 6.47 -16.08
C TRP A 100 -9.12 7.55 -16.13
N GLN A 101 -8.76 8.81 -15.87
CA GLN A 101 -9.74 9.91 -15.79
C GLN A 101 -10.45 10.18 -17.12
N PRO A 102 -9.78 10.17 -18.29
CA PRO A 102 -10.47 10.33 -19.58
C PRO A 102 -11.54 9.25 -19.83
N LEU A 103 -11.34 8.03 -19.34
CA LEU A 103 -12.30 6.93 -19.51
C LEU A 103 -13.62 7.21 -18.80
N LEU A 104 -13.60 7.92 -17.66
CA LEU A 104 -14.83 8.30 -16.97
C LEU A 104 -15.67 9.32 -17.72
N THR A 105 -15.12 9.98 -18.74
CA THR A 105 -15.84 10.94 -19.60
C THR A 105 -16.24 10.37 -20.96
N ASP A 106 -15.75 9.17 -21.32
CA ASP A 106 -16.08 8.50 -22.58
C ASP A 106 -17.55 8.08 -22.58
N LYS A 107 -18.36 8.57 -23.52
CA LYS A 107 -19.80 8.26 -23.62
C LYS A 107 -20.09 6.79 -23.91
N ASN A 108 -19.12 6.05 -24.46
CA ASN A 108 -19.29 4.64 -24.82
C ASN A 108 -19.06 3.69 -23.63
N MET A 109 -18.52 4.18 -22.52
CA MET A 109 -18.31 3.38 -21.31
C MET A 109 -19.65 3.15 -20.59
N SER A 110 -19.96 1.89 -20.24
CA SER A 110 -21.13 1.57 -19.44
C SER A 110 -21.03 2.17 -18.03
N GLU A 111 -22.17 2.53 -17.45
CA GLU A 111 -22.23 3.08 -16.08
C GLU A 111 -21.63 2.09 -15.05
N GLN A 112 -21.95 0.80 -15.19
CA GLN A 112 -21.37 -0.27 -14.38
C GLN A 112 -19.83 -0.28 -14.41
N LEU A 113 -19.22 -0.07 -15.58
CA LEU A 113 -17.76 -0.08 -15.71
C LEU A 113 -17.12 1.19 -15.14
N ARG A 114 -17.79 2.35 -15.26
CA ARG A 114 -17.39 3.59 -14.57
C ARG A 114 -17.39 3.41 -13.06
N ASP A 115 -18.47 2.87 -12.51
CA ASP A 115 -18.61 2.66 -11.07
C ASP A 115 -17.55 1.70 -10.54
N GLN A 116 -17.26 0.62 -11.28
CA GLN A 116 -16.17 -0.29 -10.95
C GLN A 116 -14.82 0.42 -10.97
N LEU A 117 -14.51 1.20 -12.01
CA LEU A 117 -13.24 1.92 -12.11
C LEU A 117 -13.05 2.93 -10.96
N VAL A 118 -14.11 3.67 -10.62
CA VAL A 118 -14.11 4.61 -9.48
C VAL A 118 -13.87 3.88 -8.16
N ALA A 119 -14.54 2.74 -7.94
CA ALA A 119 -14.35 1.95 -6.72
C ALA A 119 -12.91 1.43 -6.61
N VAL A 120 -12.34 0.89 -7.70
CA VAL A 120 -10.95 0.43 -7.73
C VAL A 120 -9.97 1.57 -7.44
N GLU A 121 -10.19 2.75 -8.01
CA GLU A 121 -9.28 3.88 -7.80
C GLU A 121 -9.27 4.35 -6.35
N LYS A 122 -10.44 4.38 -5.69
CA LYS A 122 -10.55 4.67 -4.25
C LYS A 122 -9.76 3.65 -3.42
N ASP A 123 -9.91 2.36 -3.72
CA ASP A 123 -9.18 1.29 -3.02
C ASP A 123 -7.66 1.39 -3.24
N ARG A 124 -7.23 1.70 -4.47
CA ARG A 124 -5.80 1.92 -4.80
C ARG A 124 -5.20 3.08 -4.00
N ILE A 125 -5.90 4.21 -3.92
CA ILE A 125 -5.47 5.38 -3.15
C ILE A 125 -5.29 5.02 -1.68
N LEU A 126 -6.29 4.34 -1.09
CA LEU A 126 -6.28 3.93 0.31
C LEU A 126 -5.09 3.01 0.63
N VAL A 127 -4.89 1.95 -0.14
CA VAL A 127 -3.79 0.99 0.11
C VAL A 127 -2.41 1.63 -0.11
N ASN A 128 -2.26 2.49 -1.11
CA ASN A 128 -1.01 3.22 -1.31
C ASN A 128 -0.69 4.17 -0.15
N MET A 129 -1.70 4.84 0.41
CA MET A 129 -1.54 5.66 1.61
C MET A 129 -1.10 4.80 2.80
N GLN A 130 -1.76 3.66 3.03
CA GLN A 130 -1.41 2.73 4.13
C GLN A 130 0.04 2.22 4.02
N VAL A 131 0.46 1.78 2.82
CA VAL A 131 1.85 1.37 2.56
C VAL A 131 2.83 2.54 2.76
N SER A 132 2.45 3.76 2.41
CA SER A 132 3.28 4.95 2.65
C SER A 132 3.50 5.21 4.14
N ILE A 133 2.46 5.05 4.97
CA ILE A 133 2.57 5.17 6.43
C ILE A 133 3.55 4.14 6.98
N PHE A 134 3.45 2.87 6.59
CA PHE A 134 4.42 1.85 7.02
C PHE A 134 5.84 2.19 6.62
N ASN A 135 6.07 2.64 5.38
CA ASN A 135 7.40 3.04 4.92
C ASN A 135 7.97 4.20 5.75
N TYR A 136 7.10 5.14 6.14
CA TYR A 136 7.50 6.25 7.01
C TYR A 136 7.91 5.76 8.40
N ILE A 137 7.07 4.92 9.03
CA ILE A 137 7.34 4.34 10.36
C ILE A 137 8.66 3.56 10.34
N LEU A 138 8.86 2.69 9.35
CA LEU A 138 10.10 1.88 9.23
C LEU A 138 11.35 2.76 9.16
N ARG A 139 11.30 3.85 8.38
CA ARG A 139 12.42 4.78 8.28
C ARG A 139 12.72 5.44 9.63
N GLN A 140 11.68 5.87 10.35
CA GLN A 140 11.82 6.48 11.67
C GLN A 140 12.40 5.50 12.70
N LEU A 141 11.95 4.24 12.70
CA LEU A 141 12.49 3.22 13.60
C LEU A 141 13.98 2.95 13.36
N LEU A 142 14.41 2.86 12.10
CA LEU A 142 15.84 2.71 11.77
C LEU A 142 16.66 3.93 12.17
N GLU A 143 16.17 5.13 11.89
CA GLU A 143 16.85 6.37 12.27
C GLU A 143 17.00 6.50 13.79
N CYS A 144 15.95 6.14 14.54
CA CYS A 144 15.98 6.16 16.01
C CYS A 144 16.90 5.08 16.57
N ALA A 145 16.84 3.84 16.06
CA ALA A 145 17.76 2.77 16.47
C ALA A 145 19.23 3.22 16.36
N SER A 146 19.62 3.81 15.22
CA SER A 146 20.98 4.31 15.02
C SER A 146 21.36 5.46 15.97
N LYS A 147 20.39 6.29 16.39
CA LYS A 147 20.65 7.36 17.37
C LYS A 147 20.83 6.80 18.78
N ILE A 148 19.99 5.84 19.17
CA ILE A 148 20.08 5.17 20.48
C ILE A 148 21.39 4.40 20.60
N GLU A 149 21.75 3.62 19.58
CA GLU A 149 23.03 2.90 19.53
C GLU A 149 24.24 3.83 19.79
N LYS A 150 24.22 5.04 19.22
CA LYS A 150 25.27 6.04 19.44
C LYS A 150 25.30 6.58 20.86
N VAL A 151 24.14 6.76 21.48
CA VAL A 151 24.02 7.23 22.87
C VAL A 151 24.52 6.13 23.81
N GLU A 152 24.09 4.89 23.62
CA GLU A 152 24.52 3.73 24.43
C GLU A 152 26.03 3.52 24.34
N LYS A 153 26.64 3.67 23.15
CA LYS A 153 28.10 3.54 22.95
C LYS A 153 28.93 4.69 23.54
N ALA A 154 28.30 5.81 23.88
CA ALA A 154 28.98 6.97 24.45
C ALA A 154 29.00 6.97 25.99
N GLN A 155 28.31 6.01 26.63
CA GLN A 155 28.36 5.73 28.07
C GLN A 155 29.52 4.79 28.40
#